data_AF-A0A8T4ENT7-F1
#
_entry.id   AF-A0A8T4ENT7-F1
#
_cell.length_a   1.000
_cell.length_b   1.000
_cell.length_c   1.000
_cell.angle_alpha   90.00
_cell.angle_beta   90.00
_cell.angle_gamma   90.00
#
_symmetry.space_group_name_H-M   'P 1'
#
loop_
_entity.id
_entity.type
_entity.pdbx_description
1 polymer ?
#
loop_
_entity_poly.entity_id
_entity_poly.type
_entity_poly.pdbx_seq_one_letter_code
_entity_poly.pdbx_strand_id
1 'polypeptide(L)'
;MKTAIVGIINKLKGHLTSKYTRKEAEDVEDVLEGLYGTGGTGVEGLDAPPEGPQGDFPFREGEDGEEGTRGDGPIGGIERVLLPPRGGKSRKGQKGSKPLPEDFGKPPKYIKDGKDLIRAISEAEKRLREKEKREESDFRPVPEWNREKRGYEHNKVGYVVEAYSERKDEGGLKTYKEKFSRLSDLVKEELKKLKPTARRRVTRQTEGSLDMEVVIRELKKGMSGKDISDKLYERTKKERRDYAVGILIDRSGSTSDGVGKGFDRLDVEKYSAMLLADALDELNDNFAVYSFSTDGSGTKTSLEKLKEFDDEWDEPAKQYVASITPGHQNHDGTAIRGMTEMLAKRTEKKKVLVHISDGTPWVDGGYYRREYANEDTLKAIEEAEKAGIRVIYLSIDPSNLEFFRQAAEKCTFAEKFNDVFELPKKITDLYLAMRK
;
A
#
# COMPACT_ATOMS: atom_id res chain seq x y z
N MET A 1 6.97 -38.70 51.72
CA MET A 1 6.55 -37.52 50.92
C MET A 1 7.49 -36.33 51.12
N LYS A 2 7.71 -35.83 52.36
CA LYS A 2 8.71 -34.77 52.64
C LYS A 2 10.13 -35.08 52.15
N THR A 3 10.64 -36.30 52.35
CA THR A 3 12.02 -36.69 51.96
C THR A 3 12.24 -36.72 50.44
N ALA A 4 11.20 -37.06 49.67
CA ALA A 4 11.27 -37.06 48.21
C ALA A 4 11.23 -35.64 47.63
N ILE A 5 10.46 -34.75 48.26
CA ILE A 5 10.37 -33.33 47.90
C ILE A 5 11.71 -32.62 48.18
N VAL A 6 12.34 -32.89 49.33
CA VAL A 6 13.68 -32.35 49.67
C VAL A 6 14.75 -32.83 48.67
N GLY A 7 14.68 -34.08 48.21
CA GLY A 7 15.61 -34.61 47.20
C GLY A 7 15.48 -33.95 45.82
N ILE A 8 14.25 -33.59 45.42
CA ILE A 8 13.97 -32.90 44.15
C ILE A 8 14.42 -31.43 44.22
N ILE A 9 14.15 -30.76 45.35
CA ILE A 9 14.58 -29.37 45.60
C ILE A 9 16.11 -29.27 45.55
N ASN A 10 16.84 -30.20 46.17
CA ASN A 10 18.31 -30.18 46.17
C ASN A 10 18.91 -30.45 44.77
N LYS A 11 18.26 -31.29 43.95
CA LYS A 11 18.68 -31.50 42.55
C LYS A 11 18.45 -30.25 41.68
N LEU A 12 17.33 -29.55 41.88
CA LEU A 12 17.04 -28.27 41.21
C LEU A 12 18.02 -27.17 41.67
N LYS A 13 18.32 -27.09 42.97
CA LYS A 13 19.27 -26.14 43.56
C LYS A 13 20.69 -26.30 42.99
N GLY A 14 21.15 -27.54 42.82
CA GLY A 14 22.45 -27.83 42.18
C GLY A 14 22.48 -27.52 40.67
N HIS A 15 21.36 -27.67 39.97
CA HIS A 15 21.30 -27.39 38.53
C HIS A 15 21.28 -25.88 38.24
N LEU A 16 20.56 -25.11 39.06
CA LEU A 16 20.42 -23.66 38.92
C LEU A 16 21.69 -22.90 39.35
N THR A 17 22.34 -23.28 40.46
CA THR A 17 23.59 -22.63 40.91
C THR A 17 24.79 -22.84 39.97
N SER A 18 24.73 -23.83 39.07
CA SER A 18 25.78 -24.08 38.07
C SER A 18 25.69 -23.20 36.81
N LYS A 19 24.58 -22.47 36.61
CA LYS A 19 24.28 -21.77 35.33
C LYS A 19 23.92 -20.28 35.45
N TYR A 20 23.64 -19.76 36.63
CA TYR A 20 23.11 -18.40 36.81
C TYR A 20 23.92 -17.55 37.80
N THR A 21 23.81 -16.24 37.70
CA THR A 21 24.53 -15.31 38.60
C THR A 21 23.88 -15.29 39.99
N ARG A 22 24.68 -15.01 41.04
CA ARG A 22 24.28 -15.10 42.46
C ARG A 22 22.96 -14.37 42.80
N LYS A 23 22.65 -13.30 42.07
CA LYS A 23 21.45 -12.46 42.25
C LYS A 23 20.16 -13.11 41.72
N GLU A 24 20.24 -13.89 40.65
CA GLU A 24 19.08 -14.61 40.05
C GLU A 24 18.73 -15.88 40.84
N ALA A 25 19.67 -16.40 41.63
CA ALA A 25 19.44 -17.53 42.52
C ALA A 25 18.70 -17.13 43.81
N GLU A 26 18.93 -15.91 44.30
CA GLU A 26 18.26 -15.33 45.48
C GLU A 26 16.76 -15.07 45.21
N ASP A 27 16.39 -14.58 44.03
CA ASP A 27 14.98 -14.37 43.63
C ASP A 27 14.17 -15.68 43.55
N VAL A 28 14.84 -16.81 43.27
CA VAL A 28 14.22 -18.14 43.26
C VAL A 28 14.09 -18.70 44.69
N GLU A 29 14.96 -18.29 45.60
CA GLU A 29 14.95 -18.70 47.01
C GLU A 29 13.75 -18.07 47.75
N ASP A 30 13.46 -16.78 47.51
CA ASP A 30 12.28 -16.08 48.05
C ASP A 30 10.95 -16.70 47.59
N VAL A 31 10.88 -17.13 46.34
CA VAL A 31 9.68 -17.77 45.77
C VAL A 31 9.47 -19.18 46.34
N LEU A 32 10.55 -19.91 46.63
CA LEU A 32 10.47 -21.25 47.21
C LEU A 32 10.14 -21.22 48.72
N GLU A 33 10.63 -20.22 49.46
CA GLU A 33 10.24 -20.00 50.86
C GLU A 33 8.77 -19.57 51.00
N GLY A 34 8.28 -18.73 50.07
CA GLY A 34 6.86 -18.32 50.03
C GLY A 34 5.88 -19.46 49.72
N LEU A 35 6.32 -20.50 49.02
CA LEU A 35 5.46 -21.65 48.65
C LEU A 35 5.40 -22.75 49.72
N TYR A 36 6.35 -22.79 50.67
CA TYR A 36 6.46 -23.88 51.65
C TYR A 36 6.71 -23.46 53.11
N GLY A 37 6.70 -22.16 53.42
CA GLY A 37 6.78 -21.65 54.79
C GLY A 37 5.59 -22.06 55.66
N THR A 38 5.87 -22.79 56.74
CA THR A 38 4.92 -23.07 57.83
C THR A 38 4.73 -21.80 58.68
N GLY A 39 3.51 -21.28 58.77
CA GLY A 39 3.21 -19.95 59.30
C GLY A 39 3.26 -19.73 60.83
N GLY A 40 3.01 -18.45 61.18
CA GLY A 40 2.82 -17.86 62.53
C GLY A 40 3.83 -16.72 62.77
N THR A 41 3.52 -15.47 63.12
CA THR A 41 2.37 -14.82 63.79
C THR A 41 2.51 -13.28 63.62
N GLY A 42 1.42 -12.51 63.63
CA GLY A 42 1.49 -11.05 63.87
C GLY A 42 0.34 -10.25 63.25
N VAL A 43 -0.46 -9.61 64.12
CA VAL A 43 -1.68 -8.85 63.83
C VAL A 43 -1.36 -7.34 63.86
N GLU A 44 -2.25 -6.52 63.26
CA GLU A 44 -2.42 -5.05 63.28
C GLU A 44 -2.28 -4.47 61.86
N GLY A 45 -3.19 -3.69 61.27
CA GLY A 45 -4.37 -2.94 61.73
C GLY A 45 -4.49 -1.68 60.86
N LEU A 46 -5.71 -1.16 60.72
CA LEU A 46 -6.09 0.21 60.27
C LEU A 46 -6.48 0.45 58.78
N ASP A 47 -7.81 0.53 58.63
CA ASP A 47 -8.61 1.66 58.13
C ASP A 47 -8.81 1.97 56.64
N ALA A 48 -10.09 2.26 56.38
CA ALA A 48 -10.74 2.64 55.14
C ALA A 48 -10.69 4.19 54.94
N PRO A 49 -11.23 4.73 53.84
CA PRO A 49 -10.67 5.85 53.08
C PRO A 49 -11.22 7.23 53.48
N PRO A 50 -10.68 8.33 52.92
CA PRO A 50 -11.40 9.60 52.91
C PRO A 50 -11.90 10.01 51.51
N GLU A 51 -13.05 10.65 51.57
CA GLU A 51 -13.77 11.40 50.53
C GLU A 51 -13.07 12.73 50.16
N GLY A 52 -13.42 13.26 48.98
CA GLY A 52 -13.62 14.67 48.59
C GLY A 52 -12.68 15.80 49.06
N PRO A 53 -12.49 16.83 48.21
CA PRO A 53 -13.39 17.98 48.43
C PRO A 53 -13.90 18.69 47.16
N GLN A 54 -15.02 19.37 47.37
CA GLN A 54 -15.63 20.41 46.54
C GLN A 54 -14.80 21.71 46.54
N GLY A 55 -14.96 22.53 45.50
CA GLY A 55 -14.51 23.92 45.45
C GLY A 55 -15.13 24.68 44.28
N ASP A 56 -15.93 25.70 44.60
CA ASP A 56 -16.73 26.58 43.74
C ASP A 56 -15.95 27.63 42.92
N PHE A 57 -16.53 27.98 41.76
CA PHE A 57 -16.69 29.28 41.01
C PHE A 57 -15.80 30.52 41.33
N PRO A 58 -15.54 31.48 40.39
CA PRO A 58 -16.55 32.07 39.47
C PRO A 58 -16.13 32.60 38.07
N PHE A 59 -17.18 32.90 37.29
CA PHE A 59 -17.38 33.88 36.19
C PHE A 59 -16.25 34.81 35.75
N ARG A 60 -16.10 34.99 34.41
CA ARG A 60 -16.19 36.32 33.75
C ARG A 60 -16.51 36.22 32.24
N GLU A 61 -17.37 37.14 31.81
CA GLU A 61 -17.97 37.41 30.50
C GLU A 61 -17.04 38.08 29.47
N GLY A 62 -17.52 38.11 28.22
CA GLY A 62 -17.12 38.99 27.10
C GLY A 62 -17.40 38.30 25.75
N GLU A 63 -18.56 38.53 25.11
CA GLU A 63 -18.81 39.56 24.07
C GLU A 63 -17.98 39.29 22.79
N ASP A 64 -18.44 39.26 21.53
CA ASP A 64 -19.68 39.47 20.77
C ASP A 64 -19.41 38.74 19.42
N GLY A 65 -20.37 38.23 18.64
CA GLY A 65 -21.27 39.02 17.80
C GLY A 65 -21.24 38.50 16.34
N GLU A 66 -22.40 38.04 15.88
CA GLU A 66 -22.94 38.09 14.50
C GLU A 66 -22.20 37.44 13.31
N GLU A 67 -22.81 36.38 12.75
CA GLU A 67 -22.82 36.16 11.29
C GLU A 67 -24.28 36.05 10.80
N GLY A 68 -24.71 37.11 10.13
CA GLY A 68 -25.96 37.23 9.40
C GLY A 68 -25.80 36.84 7.93
N THR A 69 -26.88 36.27 7.42
CA THR A 69 -27.11 35.65 6.12
C THR A 69 -27.07 36.56 4.87
N ARG A 70 -26.71 35.92 3.74
CA ARG A 70 -27.27 36.00 2.35
C ARG A 70 -27.64 37.35 1.71
N GLY A 71 -27.22 37.52 0.45
CA GLY A 71 -27.84 38.44 -0.52
C GLY A 71 -27.38 38.22 -1.97
N ASP A 72 -28.34 38.14 -2.89
CA ASP A 72 -28.24 37.86 -4.34
C ASP A 72 -27.86 39.09 -5.22
N GLY A 73 -27.14 38.82 -6.33
CA GLY A 73 -27.24 39.42 -7.68
C GLY A 73 -26.72 40.85 -7.98
N PRO A 74 -26.74 41.34 -9.25
CA PRO A 74 -26.12 40.80 -10.49
C PRO A 74 -25.41 41.88 -11.39
N ILE A 75 -24.93 41.47 -12.60
CA ILE A 75 -24.77 42.23 -13.89
C ILE A 75 -23.34 42.55 -14.43
N GLY A 76 -23.13 42.16 -15.71
CA GLY A 76 -22.26 42.81 -16.73
C GLY A 76 -20.92 42.09 -16.97
N GLY A 77 -20.47 41.66 -18.16
CA GLY A 77 -20.67 42.06 -19.55
C GLY A 77 -19.28 42.02 -20.24
N ILE A 78 -19.23 41.94 -21.59
CA ILE A 78 -18.03 41.98 -22.49
C ILE A 78 -17.41 40.59 -22.76
N GLU A 79 -17.08 40.13 -23.97
CA GLU A 79 -17.43 40.43 -25.36
C GLU A 79 -16.82 39.29 -26.22
N ARG A 80 -17.49 38.88 -27.30
CA ARG A 80 -17.00 37.89 -28.27
C ARG A 80 -16.03 38.56 -29.24
N VAL A 81 -14.99 37.84 -29.68
CA VAL A 81 -14.45 38.00 -31.04
C VAL A 81 -14.18 36.62 -31.66
N LEU A 82 -14.92 36.32 -32.74
CA LEU A 82 -14.72 35.20 -33.66
C LEU A 82 -14.10 35.71 -34.98
N LEU A 83 -13.12 34.94 -35.49
CA LEU A 83 -12.80 34.64 -36.91
C LEU A 83 -12.13 35.74 -37.78
N PRO A 84 -11.44 35.42 -38.92
CA PRO A 84 -11.50 34.18 -39.74
C PRO A 84 -10.14 33.59 -40.25
N PRO A 85 -10.18 32.43 -40.96
CA PRO A 85 -9.02 31.77 -41.55
C PRO A 85 -8.66 32.35 -42.94
N ARG A 86 -7.39 32.27 -43.33
CA ARG A 86 -6.95 32.50 -44.72
C ARG A 86 -5.95 31.42 -45.15
N GLY A 87 -6.33 30.68 -46.18
CA GLY A 87 -5.45 29.74 -46.86
C GLY A 87 -4.53 30.40 -47.89
N GLY A 88 -3.58 29.60 -48.41
CA GLY A 88 -3.02 29.83 -49.74
C GLY A 88 -1.50 29.77 -49.90
N LYS A 89 -1.03 28.59 -50.36
CA LYS A 89 0.03 28.35 -51.37
C LYS A 89 1.51 28.41 -50.98
N SER A 90 2.17 27.33 -51.39
CA SER A 90 3.61 27.04 -51.41
C SER A 90 4.48 28.15 -51.99
N ARG A 91 5.68 28.32 -51.41
CA ARG A 91 6.89 28.75 -52.13
C ARG A 91 8.15 28.16 -51.46
N LYS A 92 9.09 27.77 -52.33
CA LYS A 92 10.37 27.10 -52.07
C LYS A 92 11.31 27.90 -51.17
N GLY A 93 12.22 27.15 -50.55
CA GLY A 93 13.16 27.53 -49.50
C GLY A 93 14.00 28.79 -49.67
N GLN A 94 14.32 29.39 -48.53
CA GLN A 94 15.63 29.96 -48.25
C GLN A 94 15.90 29.91 -46.74
N LYS A 95 17.15 29.56 -46.42
CA LYS A 95 17.69 29.37 -45.08
C LYS A 95 17.56 30.64 -44.23
N GLY A 96 17.02 30.48 -43.03
CA GLY A 96 16.99 31.50 -41.97
C GLY A 96 16.64 30.80 -40.66
N SER A 97 17.65 30.26 -39.99
CA SER A 97 17.51 29.64 -38.66
C SER A 97 17.08 30.70 -37.65
N LYS A 98 15.86 30.58 -37.12
CA LYS A 98 15.46 31.25 -35.88
C LYS A 98 16.26 30.63 -34.72
N PRO A 99 16.72 31.42 -33.74
CA PRO A 99 17.36 30.87 -32.54
C PRO A 99 16.35 30.07 -31.73
N LEU A 100 16.80 28.94 -31.19
CA LEU A 100 16.04 28.11 -30.25
C LEU A 100 15.78 28.89 -28.94
N PRO A 101 14.68 28.62 -28.22
CA PRO A 101 14.42 29.20 -26.89
C PRO A 101 15.54 28.86 -25.90
N GLU A 102 15.94 29.82 -25.07
CA GLU A 102 17.14 29.78 -24.22
C GLU A 102 17.10 28.81 -23.01
N ASP A 103 16.06 27.99 -22.84
CA ASP A 103 15.89 27.12 -21.66
C ASP A 103 16.31 25.65 -21.84
N PHE A 104 17.05 25.33 -22.91
CA PHE A 104 17.87 24.13 -22.89
C PHE A 104 19.11 24.40 -22.03
N GLY A 105 19.08 23.92 -20.78
CA GLY A 105 20.23 23.87 -19.90
C GLY A 105 21.49 23.46 -20.67
N LYS A 106 22.60 24.14 -20.36
CA LYS A 106 23.88 24.03 -21.09
C LYS A 106 24.18 22.56 -21.44
N PRO A 107 24.52 22.24 -22.70
CA PRO A 107 24.83 20.87 -23.10
C PRO A 107 25.98 20.33 -22.23
N PRO A 108 26.00 19.02 -21.92
CA PRO A 108 27.05 18.43 -21.11
C PRO A 108 28.42 18.80 -21.68
N LYS A 109 29.27 19.41 -20.85
CA LYS A 109 30.68 19.59 -21.21
C LYS A 109 31.27 18.19 -21.40
N TYR A 110 31.88 17.98 -22.57
CA TYR A 110 32.62 16.81 -23.07
C TYR A 110 31.85 15.86 -24.00
N ILE A 111 31.80 16.21 -25.29
CA ILE A 111 32.07 15.28 -26.39
C ILE A 111 33.10 16.00 -27.28
N LYS A 112 34.36 15.55 -27.26
CA LYS A 112 35.48 16.29 -27.88
C LYS A 112 35.72 15.97 -29.35
N ASP A 113 35.14 14.89 -29.88
CA ASP A 113 35.29 14.48 -31.28
C ASP A 113 34.02 13.82 -31.84
N GLY A 114 33.77 13.95 -33.15
CA GLY A 114 32.63 13.31 -33.83
C GLY A 114 32.60 11.78 -33.71
N LYS A 115 33.74 11.15 -33.42
CA LYS A 115 33.85 9.71 -33.13
C LYS A 115 33.21 9.32 -31.78
N ASP A 116 33.29 10.20 -30.77
CA ASP A 116 32.69 9.95 -29.46
C ASP A 116 31.16 10.04 -29.52
N LEU A 117 30.63 10.95 -30.34
CA LEU A 117 29.18 11.06 -30.59
C LEU A 117 28.65 9.81 -31.31
N ILE A 118 29.35 9.33 -32.34
CA ILE A 118 28.99 8.10 -33.07
C ILE A 118 29.01 6.89 -32.13
N ARG A 119 30.02 6.82 -31.24
CA ARG A 119 30.10 5.75 -30.23
C ARG A 119 28.95 5.82 -29.24
N ALA A 120 28.62 7.01 -28.73
CA ALA A 120 27.49 7.20 -27.81
C ALA A 120 26.15 6.82 -28.45
N ILE A 121 25.92 7.18 -29.72
CA ILE A 121 24.73 6.78 -30.47
C ILE A 121 24.69 5.27 -30.66
N SER A 122 25.81 4.66 -31.07
CA SER A 122 25.89 3.20 -31.27
C SER A 122 25.65 2.42 -29.96
N GLU A 123 26.17 2.91 -28.83
CA GLU A 123 25.94 2.34 -27.50
C GLU A 123 24.47 2.52 -27.07
N ALA A 124 23.85 3.66 -27.35
CA ALA A 124 22.43 3.89 -27.10
C ALA A 124 21.53 2.98 -27.96
N GLU A 125 21.81 2.83 -29.25
CA GLU A 125 21.10 1.92 -30.15
C GLU A 125 21.23 0.46 -29.72
N LYS A 126 22.43 0.05 -29.28
CA LYS A 126 22.67 -1.30 -28.75
C LYS A 126 21.83 -1.54 -27.49
N ARG A 127 21.83 -0.60 -26.54
CA ARG A 127 21.00 -0.67 -25.32
C ARG A 127 19.50 -0.73 -25.67
N LEU A 128 19.07 0.03 -26.67
CA LEU A 128 17.68 0.02 -27.15
C LEU A 128 17.30 -1.37 -27.69
N ARG A 129 18.14 -1.97 -28.56
CA ARG A 129 17.92 -3.31 -29.11
C ARG A 129 17.94 -4.41 -28.05
N GLU A 130 18.81 -4.29 -27.05
CA GLU A 130 18.86 -5.23 -25.92
C GLU A 130 17.61 -5.11 -25.04
N LYS A 131 17.13 -3.88 -24.81
CA LYS A 131 15.87 -3.61 -24.12
C LYS A 131 14.67 -4.17 -24.89
N GLU A 132 14.58 -3.92 -26.20
CA GLU A 132 13.51 -4.45 -27.07
C GLU A 132 13.47 -5.99 -27.04
N LYS A 133 14.63 -6.65 -27.19
CA LYS A 133 14.72 -8.12 -27.11
C LYS A 133 14.29 -8.68 -25.76
N ARG A 134 14.66 -8.00 -24.67
CA ARG A 134 14.26 -8.39 -23.31
C ARG A 134 12.76 -8.24 -23.12
N GLU A 135 12.20 -7.12 -23.56
CA GLU A 135 10.77 -6.86 -23.50
C GLU A 135 9.95 -7.84 -24.35
N GLU A 136 10.46 -8.25 -25.51
CA GLU A 136 9.83 -9.29 -26.34
C GLU A 136 9.86 -10.66 -25.65
N SER A 137 10.92 -10.98 -24.91
CA SER A 137 11.01 -12.21 -24.12
C SER A 137 10.14 -12.19 -22.85
N ASP A 138 9.92 -11.00 -22.28
CA ASP A 138 9.14 -10.80 -21.05
C ASP A 138 7.65 -10.53 -21.32
N PHE A 139 7.24 -10.46 -22.60
CA PHE A 139 5.85 -10.23 -23.00
C PHE A 139 4.95 -11.42 -22.62
N ARG A 140 3.91 -11.13 -21.85
CA ARG A 140 2.93 -12.10 -21.39
C ARG A 140 1.59 -11.83 -22.05
N PRO A 141 1.18 -12.66 -23.01
CA PRO A 141 -0.12 -12.50 -23.66
C PRO A 141 -1.24 -12.78 -22.67
N VAL A 142 -2.30 -11.98 -22.72
CA VAL A 142 -3.52 -12.19 -21.92
C VAL A 142 -4.73 -12.30 -22.83
N PRO A 143 -5.77 -13.04 -22.41
CA PRO A 143 -7.03 -13.05 -23.14
C PRO A 143 -7.77 -11.73 -22.95
N GLU A 144 -8.31 -11.18 -24.03
CA GLU A 144 -9.19 -10.02 -24.01
C GLU A 144 -10.64 -10.47 -24.21
N TRP A 145 -11.57 -9.99 -23.39
CA TRP A 145 -12.97 -10.36 -23.48
C TRP A 145 -13.72 -9.52 -24.50
N ASN A 146 -14.39 -10.19 -25.44
CA ASN A 146 -15.28 -9.57 -26.40
C ASN A 146 -16.73 -9.98 -26.09
N ARG A 147 -17.55 -9.04 -25.61
CA ARG A 147 -18.96 -9.30 -25.26
C ARG A 147 -19.80 -9.65 -26.48
N GLU A 148 -19.60 -8.99 -27.62
CA GLU A 148 -20.38 -9.23 -28.84
C GLU A 148 -20.19 -10.67 -29.32
N LYS A 149 -18.96 -11.17 -29.27
CA LYS A 149 -18.61 -12.56 -29.61
C LYS A 149 -18.86 -13.54 -28.45
N ARG A 150 -19.12 -13.03 -27.24
CA ARG A 150 -19.26 -13.79 -26.00
C ARG A 150 -18.08 -14.75 -25.76
N GLY A 151 -16.87 -14.29 -26.06
CA GLY A 151 -15.68 -15.12 -26.04
C GLY A 151 -14.40 -14.31 -25.88
N TYR A 152 -13.29 -15.01 -25.69
CA TYR A 152 -11.98 -14.40 -25.53
C TYR A 152 -11.24 -14.33 -26.86
N GLU A 153 -10.59 -13.19 -27.09
CA GLU A 153 -9.60 -12.99 -28.13
C GLU A 153 -8.20 -13.18 -27.52
N HIS A 154 -7.47 -14.19 -28.01
CA HIS A 154 -6.16 -14.55 -27.47
C HIS A 154 -5.03 -13.92 -28.29
N ASN A 155 -3.88 -13.69 -27.65
CA ASN A 155 -2.62 -13.28 -28.27
C ASN A 155 -2.66 -11.97 -29.06
N LYS A 156 -3.62 -11.09 -28.76
CA LYS A 156 -3.69 -9.74 -29.34
C LYS A 156 -3.02 -8.69 -28.47
N VAL A 157 -3.16 -8.88 -27.15
CA VAL A 157 -2.71 -7.95 -26.14
C VAL A 157 -1.94 -8.71 -25.07
N GLY A 158 -1.12 -8.00 -24.33
CA GLY A 158 -0.33 -8.58 -23.26
C GLY A 158 0.34 -7.52 -22.43
N TYR A 159 0.95 -7.96 -21.34
CA TYR A 159 1.69 -7.10 -20.45
C TYR A 159 3.17 -7.48 -20.38
N VAL A 160 4.00 -6.49 -20.11
CA VAL A 160 5.40 -6.68 -19.68
C VAL A 160 5.54 -6.14 -18.27
N VAL A 161 6.45 -6.71 -17.49
CA VAL A 161 6.81 -6.15 -16.19
C VAL A 161 8.14 -5.40 -16.34
N GLU A 162 8.09 -4.09 -16.23
CA GLU A 162 9.28 -3.25 -16.36
C GLU A 162 10.07 -3.24 -15.04
N ALA A 163 11.40 -3.08 -15.16
CA ALA A 163 12.25 -2.88 -13.99
C ALA A 163 11.96 -1.52 -13.34
N TYR A 164 12.44 -1.32 -12.11
CA TYR A 164 12.38 -0.02 -11.45
C TYR A 164 12.95 1.08 -12.35
N SER A 165 12.23 2.20 -12.39
CA SER A 165 12.72 3.41 -13.04
C SER A 165 14.03 3.86 -12.42
N GLU A 166 14.92 4.43 -13.24
CA GLU A 166 16.08 5.16 -12.72
C GLU A 166 15.67 6.52 -12.11
N ARG A 167 14.44 6.98 -12.39
CA ARG A 167 13.91 8.23 -11.85
C ARG A 167 13.50 8.06 -10.39
N LYS A 168 13.91 9.00 -9.56
CA LYS A 168 13.48 9.18 -8.18
C LYS A 168 13.04 10.62 -8.01
N ASP A 169 11.91 10.83 -7.34
CA ASP A 169 11.40 12.17 -7.08
C ASP A 169 11.45 12.50 -5.59
N GLU A 170 12.58 13.07 -5.17
CA GLU A 170 12.77 13.61 -3.82
C GLU A 170 11.83 14.79 -3.53
N GLY A 171 11.52 15.61 -4.53
CA GLY A 171 10.64 16.77 -4.40
C GLY A 171 9.19 16.38 -4.18
N GLY A 172 8.70 15.39 -4.93
CA GLY A 172 7.39 14.78 -4.74
C GLY A 172 7.26 14.09 -3.40
N LEU A 173 8.28 13.35 -2.94
CA LEU A 173 8.27 12.76 -1.59
C LEU A 173 8.26 13.84 -0.50
N LYS A 174 9.04 14.92 -0.66
CA LYS A 174 9.02 16.05 0.28
C LYS A 174 7.63 16.68 0.34
N THR A 175 7.01 16.94 -0.81
CA THR A 175 5.64 17.46 -0.92
C THR A 175 4.65 16.53 -0.21
N TYR A 176 4.78 15.22 -0.40
CA TYR A 176 3.95 14.23 0.27
C TYR A 176 4.08 14.32 1.80
N LYS A 177 5.31 14.31 2.32
CA LYS A 177 5.57 14.41 3.76
C LYS A 177 5.04 15.72 4.35
N GLU A 178 5.24 16.84 3.67
CA GLU A 178 4.81 18.16 4.14
C GLU A 178 3.28 18.28 4.20
N LYS A 179 2.58 17.78 3.17
CA LYS A 179 1.13 17.96 3.04
C LYS A 179 0.30 16.85 3.66
N PHE A 180 0.81 15.61 3.70
CA PHE A 180 0.02 14.42 4.06
C PHE A 180 0.58 13.63 5.26
N SER A 181 1.68 14.05 5.91
CA SER A 181 2.18 13.37 7.12
C SER A 181 1.11 13.19 8.21
N ARG A 182 0.44 14.29 8.59
CA ARG A 182 -0.68 14.24 9.56
C ARG A 182 -1.80 13.31 9.12
N LEU A 183 -2.05 13.25 7.81
CA LEU A 183 -3.08 12.40 7.23
C LEU A 183 -2.69 10.93 7.28
N SER A 184 -1.43 10.62 6.96
CA SER A 184 -0.81 9.31 7.09
C SER A 184 -0.85 8.83 8.53
N ASP A 185 -0.53 9.70 9.49
CA ASP A 185 -0.60 9.38 10.92
C ASP A 185 -2.04 9.07 11.36
N LEU A 186 -3.02 9.88 10.95
CA LEU A 186 -4.44 9.62 11.23
C LEU A 186 -4.90 8.26 10.65
N VAL A 187 -4.55 7.99 9.39
CA VAL A 187 -4.85 6.72 8.71
C VAL A 187 -4.24 5.53 9.48
N LYS A 188 -2.98 5.65 9.90
CA LYS A 188 -2.30 4.63 10.70
C LYS A 188 -2.97 4.43 12.05
N GLU A 189 -3.38 5.50 12.72
CA GLU A 189 -4.08 5.44 14.00
C GLU A 189 -5.45 4.77 13.88
N GLU A 190 -6.25 5.10 12.87
CA GLU A 190 -7.55 4.46 12.62
C GLU A 190 -7.39 2.97 12.32
N LEU A 191 -6.43 2.60 11.48
CA LEU A 191 -6.18 1.19 11.17
C LEU A 191 -5.61 0.40 12.35
N LYS A 192 -4.79 1.04 13.22
CA LYS A 192 -4.32 0.42 14.47
C LYS A 192 -5.49 -0.02 15.36
N LYS A 193 -6.58 0.76 15.43
CA LYS A 193 -7.79 0.41 16.19
C LYS A 193 -8.50 -0.83 15.62
N LEU A 194 -8.37 -1.07 14.32
CA LEU A 194 -9.04 -2.15 13.59
C LEU A 194 -8.20 -3.43 13.49
N LYS A 195 -6.89 -3.38 13.82
CA LYS A 195 -6.01 -4.55 13.86
C LYS A 195 -6.60 -5.62 14.77
N PRO A 196 -6.90 -6.84 14.29
CA PRO A 196 -7.20 -7.94 15.20
C PRO A 196 -5.99 -8.11 16.13
N THR A 197 -6.21 -7.89 17.41
CA THR A 197 -5.22 -8.18 18.46
C THR A 197 -5.17 -9.69 18.71
N ALA A 198 -5.18 -10.49 17.64
CA ALA A 198 -5.11 -11.94 17.72
C ALA A 198 -3.68 -12.28 18.15
N ARG A 199 -3.57 -12.49 19.45
CA ARG A 199 -2.37 -12.96 20.13
C ARG A 199 -2.50 -14.47 20.18
N ARG A 200 -1.72 -15.17 19.36
CA ARG A 200 -1.69 -16.63 19.41
C ARG A 200 -0.77 -17.04 20.55
N ARG A 201 -1.33 -17.71 21.56
CA ARG A 201 -0.56 -18.41 22.58
C ARG A 201 0.16 -19.59 21.92
N VAL A 202 1.49 -19.58 21.95
CA VAL A 202 2.32 -20.69 21.47
C VAL A 202 2.94 -21.33 22.71
N THR A 203 2.54 -22.56 22.99
CA THR A 203 3.01 -23.35 24.13
C THR A 203 4.25 -24.17 23.74
N ARG A 204 4.84 -24.90 24.69
CA ARG A 204 6.01 -25.78 24.45
C ARG A 204 7.24 -25.03 23.92
N GLN A 205 7.53 -23.86 24.49
CA GLN A 205 8.71 -23.05 24.19
C GLN A 205 9.79 -23.28 25.26
N THR A 206 11.05 -23.06 24.92
CA THR A 206 12.20 -23.16 25.86
C THR A 206 12.42 -21.88 26.66
N GLU A 207 11.74 -20.80 26.31
CA GLU A 207 11.86 -19.48 26.94
C GLU A 207 10.52 -18.74 26.86
N GLY A 208 10.26 -17.81 27.80
CA GLY A 208 9.02 -17.03 27.86
C GLY A 208 8.41 -17.06 29.26
N SER A 209 7.08 -16.96 29.34
CA SER A 209 6.34 -17.17 30.59
C SER A 209 6.12 -18.67 30.81
N LEU A 210 6.07 -19.14 32.05
CA LEU A 210 5.84 -20.57 32.31
C LEU A 210 4.40 -20.98 31.94
N ASP A 211 4.27 -22.03 31.14
CA ASP A 211 2.99 -22.68 30.86
C ASP A 211 2.70 -23.71 31.96
N MET A 212 1.94 -23.30 32.96
CA MET A 212 1.66 -24.14 34.13
C MET A 212 0.98 -25.47 33.77
N GLU A 213 0.19 -25.54 32.71
CA GLU A 213 -0.43 -26.79 32.26
C GLU A 213 0.61 -27.76 31.69
N VAL A 214 1.59 -27.24 30.93
CA VAL A 214 2.71 -28.04 30.43
C VAL A 214 3.62 -28.47 31.56
N VAL A 215 3.94 -27.58 32.51
CA VAL A 215 4.74 -27.90 33.70
C VAL A 215 4.09 -29.03 34.50
N ILE A 216 2.80 -28.93 34.82
CA ILE A 216 2.08 -29.98 35.56
C ILE A 216 2.12 -31.32 34.79
N ARG A 217 1.95 -31.28 33.47
CA ARG A 217 1.99 -32.49 32.62
C ARG A 217 3.38 -33.13 32.62
N GLU A 218 4.43 -32.34 32.47
CA GLU A 218 5.81 -32.83 32.46
C GLU A 218 6.26 -33.31 33.86
N LEU A 219 5.83 -32.68 34.94
CA LEU A 219 6.06 -33.18 36.30
C LEU A 219 5.41 -34.54 36.54
N LYS A 220 4.15 -34.73 36.13
CA LYS A 220 3.48 -36.04 36.20
C LYS A 220 4.21 -37.13 35.38
N LYS A 221 4.74 -36.74 34.22
CA LYS A 221 5.56 -37.62 33.37
C LYS A 221 6.86 -38.00 34.07
N GLY A 222 7.55 -37.03 34.68
CA GLY A 222 8.75 -37.25 35.50
C GLY A 222 8.52 -38.18 36.70
N MET A 223 7.39 -38.01 37.39
CA MET A 223 6.99 -38.91 38.48
C MET A 223 6.75 -40.36 38.02
N SER A 224 6.50 -40.56 36.73
CA SER A 224 6.37 -41.87 36.11
C SER A 224 7.70 -42.42 35.56
N GLY A 225 8.84 -41.81 35.93
CA GLY A 225 10.19 -42.24 35.52
C GLY A 225 10.57 -41.90 34.07
N LYS A 226 9.82 -41.03 33.40
CA LYS A 226 10.08 -40.62 32.02
C LYS A 226 10.79 -39.27 31.97
N ASP A 227 11.57 -39.03 30.91
CA ASP A 227 12.28 -37.77 30.71
C ASP A 227 11.34 -36.57 30.61
N ILE A 228 11.75 -35.47 31.22
CA ILE A 228 11.05 -34.18 31.25
C ILE A 228 11.58 -33.28 30.14
N SER A 229 10.68 -32.64 29.38
CA SER A 229 11.08 -31.63 28.41
C SER A 229 11.37 -30.28 29.07
N ASP A 230 12.36 -29.56 28.56
CA ASP A 230 12.68 -28.16 28.87
C ASP A 230 11.74 -27.14 28.20
N LYS A 231 10.88 -27.60 27.29
CA LYS A 231 9.86 -26.82 26.60
C LYS A 231 8.65 -26.52 27.50
N LEU A 232 8.90 -25.84 28.61
CA LEU A 232 7.92 -25.57 29.68
C LEU A 232 7.25 -24.20 29.57
N TYR A 233 7.67 -23.39 28.60
CA TYR A 233 7.26 -22.00 28.48
C TYR A 233 6.20 -21.82 27.40
N GLU A 234 5.52 -20.69 27.49
CA GLU A 234 4.68 -20.13 26.46
C GLU A 234 5.16 -18.74 26.07
N ARG A 235 4.88 -18.38 24.83
CA ARG A 235 5.02 -17.01 24.33
C ARG A 235 3.75 -16.60 23.63
N THR A 236 3.44 -15.32 23.76
CA THR A 236 2.39 -14.69 22.96
C THR A 236 3.01 -14.17 21.67
N LYS A 237 2.63 -14.77 20.54
CA LYS A 237 3.03 -14.28 19.22
C LYS A 237 1.93 -13.37 18.68
N LYS A 238 2.28 -12.15 18.25
CA LYS A 238 1.39 -11.31 17.44
C LYS A 238 1.15 -12.07 16.13
N GLU A 239 -0.09 -12.44 15.87
CA GLU A 239 -0.45 -13.08 14.60
C GLU A 239 -0.43 -11.99 13.52
N ARG A 240 0.44 -12.15 12.53
CA ARG A 240 0.43 -11.27 11.35
C ARG A 240 -0.80 -11.61 10.53
N ARG A 241 -1.40 -10.58 9.92
CA ARG A 241 -2.39 -10.77 8.89
C ARG A 241 -1.73 -11.45 7.69
N ASP A 242 -2.43 -12.42 7.11
CA ASP A 242 -1.94 -13.24 6.01
C ASP A 242 -2.46 -12.70 4.68
N TYR A 243 -2.05 -11.47 4.35
CA TYR A 243 -2.53 -10.68 3.22
C TYR A 243 -1.42 -10.41 2.21
N ALA A 244 -1.75 -10.54 0.93
CA ALA A 244 -0.99 -10.01 -0.19
C ALA A 244 -1.84 -8.95 -0.91
N VAL A 245 -1.38 -7.70 -0.94
CA VAL A 245 -2.09 -6.57 -1.56
C VAL A 245 -1.31 -6.06 -2.77
N GLY A 246 -1.90 -6.09 -3.96
CA GLY A 246 -1.33 -5.47 -5.16
C GLY A 246 -2.01 -4.14 -5.42
N ILE A 247 -1.29 -3.02 -5.26
CA ILE A 247 -1.75 -1.69 -5.64
C ILE A 247 -1.35 -1.44 -7.09
N LEU A 248 -2.33 -1.16 -7.93
CA LEU A 248 -2.19 -0.88 -9.34
C LEU A 248 -2.66 0.56 -9.60
N ILE A 249 -1.72 1.41 -10.01
CA ILE A 249 -1.93 2.85 -10.24
C ILE A 249 -2.00 3.08 -11.75
N ASP A 250 -3.10 3.67 -12.20
CA ASP A 250 -3.24 4.17 -13.55
C ASP A 250 -2.33 5.38 -13.76
N ARG A 251 -1.66 5.46 -14.91
CA ARG A 251 -0.87 6.64 -15.28
C ARG A 251 -1.18 7.06 -16.71
N SER A 252 -2.44 7.10 -17.11
CA SER A 252 -2.88 7.64 -18.41
C SER A 252 -2.31 9.02 -18.74
N GLY A 253 -2.34 9.38 -20.02
CA GLY A 253 -2.08 10.76 -20.47
C GLY A 253 -3.19 11.76 -20.11
N SER A 254 -4.39 11.32 -19.71
CA SER A 254 -5.52 12.16 -19.28
C SER A 254 -5.36 12.76 -17.88
N THR A 255 -4.27 12.44 -17.20
CA THR A 255 -4.08 12.72 -15.78
C THR A 255 -3.47 14.12 -15.51
N SER A 256 -3.26 14.94 -16.56
CA SER A 256 -2.75 16.31 -16.45
C SER A 256 -3.82 17.38 -16.17
N ASP A 257 -5.09 17.01 -16.12
CA ASP A 257 -6.15 17.94 -15.73
C ASP A 257 -6.09 18.18 -14.21
N GLY A 258 -5.99 19.46 -13.82
CA GLY A 258 -5.91 19.84 -12.41
C GLY A 258 -7.16 19.41 -11.65
N VAL A 259 -6.97 18.61 -10.60
CA VAL A 259 -7.98 18.42 -9.57
C VAL A 259 -7.84 19.58 -8.60
N GLY A 260 -8.95 20.08 -8.04
CA GLY A 260 -8.92 21.27 -7.18
C GLY A 260 -7.79 21.26 -6.12
N LYS A 261 -7.30 22.45 -5.74
CA LYS A 261 -6.20 22.71 -4.77
C LYS A 261 -4.77 22.54 -5.28
N GLY A 262 -4.57 22.56 -6.61
CA GLY A 262 -3.24 22.71 -7.22
C GLY A 262 -2.44 21.41 -7.32
N PHE A 263 -3.14 20.28 -7.38
CA PHE A 263 -2.60 18.98 -7.72
C PHE A 263 -3.24 18.51 -9.02
N ASP A 264 -2.48 17.84 -9.88
CA ASP A 264 -3.10 17.14 -11.01
C ASP A 264 -3.76 15.83 -10.53
N ARG A 265 -4.51 15.17 -11.40
CA ARG A 265 -5.14 13.88 -11.05
C ARG A 265 -4.10 12.85 -10.61
N LEU A 266 -2.90 12.89 -11.18
CA LEU A 266 -1.87 11.87 -11.00
C LEU A 266 -1.23 12.01 -9.63
N ASP A 267 -1.06 13.25 -9.18
CA ASP A 267 -0.70 13.60 -7.82
C ASP A 267 -1.73 13.02 -6.84
N VAL A 268 -3.03 13.14 -7.14
CA VAL A 268 -4.06 12.55 -6.26
C VAL A 268 -3.96 11.01 -6.24
N GLU A 269 -3.77 10.37 -7.40
CA GLU A 269 -3.61 8.91 -7.52
C GLU A 269 -2.38 8.41 -6.76
N LYS A 270 -1.21 9.02 -7.01
CA LYS A 270 0.06 8.62 -6.40
C LYS A 270 0.06 8.86 -4.89
N TYR A 271 -0.43 10.01 -4.41
CA TYR A 271 -0.44 10.29 -2.97
C TYR A 271 -1.49 9.46 -2.23
N SER A 272 -2.61 9.12 -2.87
CA SER A 272 -3.59 8.17 -2.33
C SER A 272 -2.99 6.76 -2.21
N ALA A 273 -2.25 6.32 -3.24
CA ALA A 273 -1.52 5.06 -3.19
C ALA A 273 -0.45 5.04 -2.09
N MET A 274 0.29 6.14 -1.91
CA MET A 274 1.28 6.28 -0.84
C MET A 274 0.66 6.25 0.55
N LEU A 275 -0.50 6.90 0.77
CA LEU A 275 -1.23 6.85 2.03
C LEU A 275 -1.71 5.43 2.34
N LEU A 276 -2.23 4.74 1.34
CA LEU A 276 -2.64 3.35 1.49
C LEU A 276 -1.45 2.44 1.79
N ALA A 277 -0.33 2.64 1.10
CA ALA A 277 0.90 1.89 1.33
C ALA A 277 1.46 2.16 2.75
N ASP A 278 1.47 3.40 3.22
CA ASP A 278 1.83 3.76 4.59
C ASP A 278 0.93 3.05 5.63
N ALA A 279 -0.35 2.90 5.31
CA ALA A 279 -1.31 2.14 6.10
C ALA A 279 -1.00 0.64 6.14
N LEU A 280 -0.76 0.03 4.98
CA LEU A 280 -0.46 -1.41 4.85
C LEU A 280 0.88 -1.77 5.50
N ASP A 281 1.89 -0.92 5.36
CA ASP A 281 3.20 -1.06 6.02
C ASP A 281 3.06 -1.02 7.54
N GLU A 282 2.29 -0.06 8.07
CA GLU A 282 1.97 -0.01 9.49
C GLU A 282 1.21 -1.28 9.93
N LEU A 283 0.32 -1.83 9.09
CA LEU A 283 -0.36 -3.10 9.34
C LEU A 283 0.56 -4.33 9.24
N ASN A 284 1.77 -4.17 8.69
CA ASN A 284 2.71 -5.25 8.38
C ASN A 284 2.09 -6.30 7.44
N ASP A 285 1.27 -5.81 6.49
CA ASP A 285 0.70 -6.59 5.40
C ASP A 285 1.72 -6.66 4.24
N ASN A 286 1.81 -7.79 3.53
CA ASN A 286 2.66 -7.87 2.35
C ASN A 286 1.95 -7.14 1.21
N PHE A 287 2.60 -6.17 0.59
CA PHE A 287 2.02 -5.44 -0.53
C PHE A 287 3.04 -5.12 -1.61
N ALA A 288 2.56 -4.88 -2.82
CA ALA A 288 3.36 -4.40 -3.94
C ALA A 288 2.66 -3.22 -4.61
N VAL A 289 3.43 -2.32 -5.22
CA VAL A 289 2.93 -1.12 -5.91
C VAL A 289 3.47 -1.12 -7.32
N TYR A 290 2.55 -1.04 -8.28
CA TYR A 290 2.83 -0.99 -9.70
C TYR A 290 2.05 0.16 -10.33
N SER A 291 2.67 0.86 -11.27
CA SER A 291 1.97 1.73 -12.21
C SER A 291 1.76 1.00 -13.54
N PHE A 292 0.75 1.37 -14.31
CA PHE A 292 0.58 0.82 -15.65
C PHE A 292 0.30 1.87 -16.72
N SER A 293 0.79 1.61 -17.92
CA SER A 293 0.45 2.37 -19.12
C SER A 293 0.49 1.46 -20.32
N THR A 294 -0.35 1.73 -21.31
CA THR A 294 -0.38 1.01 -22.57
C THR A 294 0.28 1.84 -23.66
N ASP A 295 1.06 1.18 -24.51
CA ASP A 295 1.72 1.80 -25.64
C ASP A 295 0.70 2.38 -26.65
N GLY A 296 1.19 3.16 -27.61
CA GLY A 296 0.34 3.80 -28.61
C GLY A 296 -0.37 2.80 -29.55
N SER A 297 0.05 1.54 -29.60
CA SER A 297 -0.65 0.50 -30.38
C SER A 297 -1.86 -0.07 -29.65
N GLY A 298 -1.92 0.06 -28.32
CA GLY A 298 -2.94 -0.58 -27.49
C GLY A 298 -2.67 -2.05 -27.19
N THR A 299 -1.56 -2.63 -27.67
CA THR A 299 -1.33 -4.08 -27.57
C THR A 299 -0.42 -4.47 -26.41
N LYS A 300 0.40 -3.53 -25.94
CA LYS A 300 1.39 -3.79 -24.89
C LYS A 300 1.16 -2.86 -23.72
N THR A 301 0.78 -3.45 -22.59
CA THR A 301 0.67 -2.76 -21.30
C THR A 301 1.93 -2.98 -20.48
N SER A 302 2.63 -1.91 -20.15
CA SER A 302 3.76 -1.95 -19.23
C SER A 302 3.28 -1.86 -17.79
N LEU A 303 3.66 -2.82 -16.96
CA LEU A 303 3.53 -2.78 -15.50
C LEU A 303 4.88 -2.36 -14.91
N GLU A 304 5.01 -1.10 -14.54
CA GLU A 304 6.23 -0.53 -13.96
C GLU A 304 6.30 -0.85 -12.46
N LYS A 305 7.39 -1.49 -12.05
CA LYS A 305 7.68 -1.82 -10.65
C LYS A 305 8.03 -0.55 -9.87
N LEU A 306 7.25 -0.27 -8.83
CA LEU A 306 7.56 0.81 -7.87
C LEU A 306 7.96 0.24 -6.51
N LYS A 307 7.33 -0.88 -6.13
CA LYS A 307 7.65 -1.67 -4.92
C LYS A 307 7.20 -3.12 -5.11
N GLU A 308 8.06 -4.11 -4.92
CA GLU A 308 7.72 -5.54 -4.96
C GLU A 308 7.32 -6.07 -3.58
N PHE A 309 6.61 -7.20 -3.51
CA PHE A 309 6.09 -7.75 -2.24
C PHE A 309 7.14 -7.90 -1.14
N ASP A 310 8.36 -8.28 -1.51
CA ASP A 310 9.44 -8.58 -0.59
C ASP A 310 10.36 -7.37 -0.32
N ASP A 311 10.09 -6.22 -0.96
CA ASP A 311 10.78 -4.96 -0.68
C ASP A 311 10.26 -4.28 0.59
N GLU A 312 11.11 -3.46 1.21
CA GLU A 312 10.71 -2.56 2.28
C GLU A 312 9.99 -1.31 1.73
N TRP A 313 9.09 -0.72 2.53
CA TRP A 313 8.42 0.55 2.19
C TRP A 313 9.24 1.75 2.69
N ASP A 314 10.45 1.87 2.16
CA ASP A 314 11.46 2.86 2.54
C ASP A 314 11.38 4.16 1.71
N GLU A 315 12.32 5.08 1.93
CA GLU A 315 12.36 6.33 1.15
C GLU A 315 12.57 6.10 -0.35
N PRO A 316 13.49 5.23 -0.82
CA PRO A 316 13.57 4.83 -2.22
C PRO A 316 12.25 4.37 -2.84
N ALA A 317 11.53 3.45 -2.20
CA ALA A 317 10.23 2.98 -2.70
C ALA A 317 9.22 4.12 -2.83
N LYS A 318 9.19 5.01 -1.83
CA LYS A 318 8.35 6.21 -1.83
C LYS A 318 8.73 7.20 -2.93
N GLN A 319 10.01 7.37 -3.21
CA GLN A 319 10.52 8.22 -4.30
C GLN A 319 10.16 7.65 -5.67
N TYR A 320 10.13 6.33 -5.84
CA TYR A 320 9.68 5.72 -7.09
C TYR A 320 8.20 6.02 -7.34
N VAL A 321 7.34 5.82 -6.33
CA VAL A 321 5.91 6.16 -6.46
C VAL A 321 5.71 7.67 -6.70
N ALA A 322 6.49 8.53 -6.05
CA ALA A 322 6.43 9.97 -6.30
C ALA A 322 6.85 10.36 -7.73
N SER A 323 7.74 9.56 -8.35
CA SER A 323 8.32 9.81 -9.68
C SER A 323 7.45 9.37 -10.86
N ILE A 324 6.26 8.82 -10.60
CA ILE A 324 5.32 8.46 -11.65
C ILE A 324 5.00 9.72 -12.45
N THR A 325 5.04 9.57 -13.77
CA THR A 325 4.73 10.62 -14.74
C THR A 325 3.60 10.17 -15.64
N PRO A 326 2.79 11.09 -16.19
CA PRO A 326 1.73 10.75 -17.13
C PRO A 326 2.29 9.94 -18.29
N GLY A 327 1.63 8.83 -18.57
CA GLY A 327 1.93 7.87 -19.63
C GLY A 327 1.09 8.13 -20.87
N HIS A 328 0.85 7.06 -21.64
CA HIS A 328 0.10 7.14 -22.90
C HIS A 328 -1.36 6.75 -22.71
N GLN A 329 -1.70 5.48 -22.94
CA GLN A 329 -3.07 4.98 -23.04
C GLN A 329 -3.40 3.97 -21.93
N ASN A 330 -4.67 3.63 -21.78
CA ASN A 330 -5.16 2.77 -20.70
C ASN A 330 -5.81 1.50 -21.23
N HIS A 331 -5.29 0.36 -20.79
CA HIS A 331 -5.85 -0.96 -21.05
C HIS A 331 -5.99 -1.72 -19.74
N ASP A 332 -6.92 -1.25 -18.91
CA ASP A 332 -7.15 -1.73 -17.56
C ASP A 332 -7.38 -3.25 -17.50
N GLY A 333 -8.13 -3.81 -18.45
CA GLY A 333 -8.36 -5.26 -18.50
C GLY A 333 -7.06 -6.07 -18.53
N THR A 334 -6.07 -5.63 -19.31
CA THR A 334 -4.75 -6.26 -19.39
C THR A 334 -3.96 -6.05 -18.10
N ALA A 335 -3.98 -4.83 -17.56
CA ALA A 335 -3.26 -4.51 -16.32
C ALA A 335 -3.78 -5.29 -15.10
N ILE A 336 -5.11 -5.34 -14.95
CA ILE A 336 -5.81 -6.09 -13.89
C ILE A 336 -5.47 -7.58 -14.00
N ARG A 337 -5.51 -8.17 -15.20
CA ARG A 337 -5.12 -9.58 -15.41
C ARG A 337 -3.66 -9.82 -15.04
N GLY A 338 -2.76 -8.92 -15.41
CA GLY A 338 -1.35 -9.00 -15.04
C GLY A 338 -1.13 -8.98 -13.52
N MET A 339 -1.75 -8.04 -12.82
CA MET A 339 -1.70 -7.99 -11.35
C MET A 339 -2.36 -9.21 -10.70
N THR A 340 -3.46 -9.71 -11.28
CA THR A 340 -4.16 -10.92 -10.83
C THR A 340 -3.25 -12.15 -10.92
N GLU A 341 -2.52 -12.32 -12.02
CA GLU A 341 -1.54 -13.41 -12.17
C GLU A 341 -0.40 -13.33 -11.14
N MET A 342 0.05 -12.12 -10.81
CA MET A 342 1.10 -11.89 -9.81
C MET A 342 0.59 -12.21 -8.40
N LEU A 343 -0.62 -11.76 -8.06
CA LEU A 343 -1.27 -12.07 -6.80
C LEU A 343 -1.59 -13.56 -6.66
N ALA A 344 -2.02 -14.24 -7.73
CA ALA A 344 -2.33 -15.66 -7.71
C ALA A 344 -1.13 -16.54 -7.31
N LYS A 345 0.09 -16.09 -7.60
CA LYS A 345 1.35 -16.78 -7.22
C LYS A 345 1.73 -16.61 -5.75
N ARG A 346 1.09 -15.68 -5.02
CA ARG A 346 1.35 -15.44 -3.60
C ARG A 346 0.77 -16.55 -2.72
N THR A 347 1.50 -16.93 -1.68
CA THR A 347 1.11 -18.00 -0.74
C THR A 347 0.09 -17.54 0.29
N GLU A 348 -0.06 -16.22 0.44
CA GLU A 348 -0.91 -15.56 1.41
C GLU A 348 -2.39 -15.92 1.19
N LYS A 349 -3.10 -16.17 2.29
CA LYS A 349 -4.50 -16.63 2.24
C LYS A 349 -5.47 -15.60 1.68
N LYS A 350 -5.25 -14.33 2.00
CA LYS A 350 -6.10 -13.23 1.53
C LYS A 350 -5.33 -12.44 0.49
N LYS A 351 -5.89 -12.32 -0.71
CA LYS A 351 -5.30 -11.58 -1.81
C LYS A 351 -6.23 -10.44 -2.19
N VAL A 352 -5.67 -9.25 -2.35
CA VAL A 352 -6.42 -8.04 -2.66
C VAL A 352 -5.72 -7.31 -3.80
N LEU A 353 -6.47 -6.94 -4.83
CA LEU A 353 -6.05 -6.03 -5.89
C LEU A 353 -6.73 -4.68 -5.60
N VAL A 354 -5.93 -3.63 -5.44
CA VAL A 354 -6.42 -2.26 -5.34
C VAL A 354 -6.12 -1.56 -6.65
N HIS A 355 -7.15 -1.23 -7.42
CA HIS A 355 -7.04 -0.52 -8.69
C HIS A 355 -7.39 0.95 -8.46
N ILE A 356 -6.45 1.85 -8.75
CA ILE A 356 -6.63 3.30 -8.64
C ILE A 356 -6.63 3.87 -10.05
N SER A 357 -7.77 4.40 -10.51
CA SER A 357 -7.94 4.92 -11.87
C SER A 357 -9.08 5.93 -11.98
N ASP A 358 -8.99 6.85 -12.95
CA ASP A 358 -10.07 7.78 -13.33
C ASP A 358 -11.33 7.10 -13.92
N GLY A 359 -11.26 5.80 -14.22
CA GLY A 359 -12.38 5.01 -14.74
C GLY A 359 -12.69 5.22 -16.22
N THR A 360 -11.69 5.61 -17.00
CA THR A 360 -11.79 5.66 -18.46
C THR A 360 -10.79 4.74 -19.16
N PRO A 361 -11.10 3.42 -19.26
CA PRO A 361 -10.28 2.53 -20.08
C PRO A 361 -10.36 2.98 -21.54
N TRP A 362 -9.26 3.50 -22.08
CA TRP A 362 -9.22 4.14 -23.38
C TRP A 362 -7.86 3.99 -24.06
N VAL A 363 -7.87 3.48 -25.29
CA VAL A 363 -6.75 3.53 -26.23
C VAL A 363 -7.12 4.38 -27.45
N ASP A 364 -6.48 5.54 -27.58
CA ASP A 364 -6.70 6.48 -28.68
C ASP A 364 -6.32 5.86 -30.05
N GLY A 365 -7.14 6.13 -31.06
CA GLY A 365 -7.02 5.57 -32.40
C GLY A 365 -7.20 4.05 -32.51
N GLY A 366 -7.39 3.35 -31.38
CA GLY A 366 -7.49 1.89 -31.29
C GLY A 366 -8.92 1.34 -31.30
N TYR A 367 -9.02 0.01 -31.29
CA TYR A 367 -10.29 -0.70 -31.17
C TYR A 367 -10.77 -0.77 -29.70
N TYR A 368 -9.86 -0.67 -28.73
CA TYR A 368 -10.14 -0.76 -27.31
C TYR A 368 -10.66 0.58 -26.76
N ARG A 369 -11.97 0.81 -26.87
CA ARG A 369 -12.62 2.05 -26.43
C ARG A 369 -14.08 1.85 -26.05
N ARG A 370 -14.63 2.82 -25.31
CA ARG A 370 -16.06 2.91 -24.96
C ARG A 370 -16.59 1.60 -24.33
N GLU A 371 -17.71 1.10 -24.83
CA GLU A 371 -18.39 -0.09 -24.30
C GLU A 371 -17.49 -1.33 -24.35
N TYR A 372 -16.68 -1.50 -25.41
CA TYR A 372 -15.76 -2.64 -25.51
C TYR A 372 -14.73 -2.64 -24.37
N ALA A 373 -14.06 -1.50 -24.18
CA ALA A 373 -13.06 -1.34 -23.14
C ALA A 373 -13.66 -1.50 -21.73
N ASN A 374 -14.85 -0.90 -21.52
CA ASN A 374 -15.59 -1.05 -20.27
C ASN A 374 -15.91 -2.53 -20.00
N GLU A 375 -16.44 -3.25 -20.98
CA GLU A 375 -16.85 -4.64 -20.83
C GLU A 375 -15.68 -5.58 -20.57
N ASP A 376 -14.54 -5.38 -21.23
CA ASP A 376 -13.33 -6.16 -20.94
C ASP A 376 -12.79 -5.87 -19.54
N THR A 377 -12.71 -4.60 -19.13
CA THR A 377 -12.27 -4.22 -17.78
C THR A 377 -13.19 -4.81 -16.71
N LEU A 378 -14.51 -4.70 -16.89
CA LEU A 378 -15.49 -5.32 -16.01
C LEU A 378 -15.32 -6.84 -15.95
N LYS A 379 -14.97 -7.47 -17.07
CA LYS A 379 -14.71 -8.91 -17.10
C LYS A 379 -13.43 -9.28 -16.36
N ALA A 380 -12.36 -8.49 -16.50
CA ALA A 380 -11.11 -8.69 -15.76
C ALA A 380 -11.31 -8.57 -14.24
N ILE A 381 -12.14 -7.62 -13.78
CA ILE A 381 -12.54 -7.50 -12.37
C ILE A 381 -13.26 -8.77 -11.90
N GLU A 382 -14.24 -9.24 -12.68
CA GLU A 382 -15.00 -10.46 -12.35
C GLU A 382 -14.11 -11.71 -12.33
N GLU A 383 -13.11 -11.79 -13.22
CA GLU A 383 -12.12 -12.87 -13.26
C GLU A 383 -11.23 -12.88 -12.01
N ALA A 384 -10.74 -11.70 -11.59
CA ALA A 384 -9.93 -11.56 -10.38
C ALA A 384 -10.72 -12.02 -9.13
N GLU A 385 -11.96 -11.56 -8.98
CA GLU A 385 -12.86 -11.98 -7.90
C GLU A 385 -13.10 -13.49 -7.90
N LYS A 386 -13.34 -14.08 -9.08
CA LYS A 386 -13.50 -15.53 -9.23
C LYS A 386 -12.23 -16.31 -8.91
N ALA A 387 -11.05 -15.73 -9.11
CA ALA A 387 -9.77 -16.31 -8.70
C ALA A 387 -9.51 -16.20 -7.18
N GLY A 388 -10.47 -15.67 -6.41
CA GLY A 388 -10.33 -15.47 -4.97
C GLY A 388 -9.48 -14.25 -4.60
N ILE A 389 -9.26 -13.34 -5.55
CA ILE A 389 -8.55 -12.08 -5.37
C ILE A 389 -9.59 -10.96 -5.30
N ARG A 390 -9.71 -10.33 -4.14
CA ARG A 390 -10.71 -9.26 -3.94
C ARG A 390 -10.27 -8.02 -4.66
N VAL A 391 -11.16 -7.41 -5.41
CA VAL A 391 -10.90 -6.17 -6.12
C VAL A 391 -11.49 -5.01 -5.32
N ILE A 392 -10.65 -4.02 -5.08
CA ILE A 392 -11.02 -2.73 -4.55
C ILE A 392 -10.79 -1.70 -5.65
N TYR A 393 -11.86 -1.07 -6.10
CA TYR A 393 -11.83 -0.07 -7.16
C TYR A 393 -11.90 1.35 -6.57
N LEU A 394 -10.81 2.09 -6.69
CA LEU A 394 -10.67 3.44 -6.16
C LEU A 394 -10.66 4.42 -7.34
N SER A 395 -11.75 5.18 -7.48
CA SER A 395 -11.94 6.07 -8.62
C SER A 395 -11.71 7.53 -8.28
N ILE A 396 -10.86 8.21 -9.05
CA ILE A 396 -10.57 9.63 -8.85
C ILE A 396 -11.33 10.45 -9.88
N ASP A 397 -12.23 11.34 -9.43
CA ASP A 397 -13.04 12.21 -10.29
C ASP A 397 -13.61 11.46 -11.52
N PRO A 398 -14.45 10.42 -11.32
CA PRO A 398 -14.89 9.55 -12.40
C PRO A 398 -15.69 10.32 -13.45
N SER A 399 -15.11 10.46 -14.64
CA SER A 399 -15.79 11.07 -15.78
C SER A 399 -16.91 10.16 -16.33
N ASN A 400 -16.81 8.84 -16.12
CA ASN A 400 -17.81 7.85 -16.49
C ASN A 400 -18.49 7.20 -15.27
N LEU A 401 -19.51 7.88 -14.74
CA LEU A 401 -20.30 7.40 -13.59
C LEU A 401 -21.06 6.10 -13.86
N GLU A 402 -21.43 5.80 -15.11
CA GLU A 402 -22.12 4.56 -15.44
C GLU A 402 -21.18 3.37 -15.35
N PHE A 403 -19.99 3.48 -15.93
CA PHE A 403 -18.94 2.47 -15.79
C PHE A 403 -18.59 2.23 -14.33
N PHE A 404 -18.39 3.29 -13.54
CA PHE A 404 -18.10 3.16 -12.11
C PHE A 404 -19.17 2.34 -11.38
N ARG A 405 -20.46 2.56 -11.64
CA ARG A 405 -21.54 1.77 -11.03
C ARG A 405 -21.46 0.29 -11.42
N GLN A 406 -21.20 0.00 -12.69
CA GLN A 406 -21.05 -1.38 -13.16
C GLN A 406 -19.82 -2.06 -12.54
N ALA A 407 -18.71 -1.33 -12.37
CA ALA A 407 -17.52 -1.83 -11.69
C ALA A 407 -17.79 -2.11 -10.21
N ALA A 408 -18.50 -1.19 -9.54
CA ALA A 408 -18.92 -1.34 -8.15
C ALA A 408 -19.80 -2.58 -7.90
N GLU A 409 -20.63 -2.98 -8.86
CA GLU A 409 -21.43 -4.21 -8.79
C GLU A 409 -20.60 -5.49 -8.93
N LYS A 410 -19.42 -5.41 -9.55
CA LYS A 410 -18.57 -6.57 -9.84
C LYS A 410 -17.41 -6.75 -8.88
N CYS A 411 -16.95 -5.69 -8.22
CA CYS A 411 -15.85 -5.73 -7.26
C CYS A 411 -16.34 -5.85 -5.81
N THR A 412 -15.46 -6.29 -4.91
CA THR A 412 -15.71 -6.36 -3.46
C THR A 412 -16.06 -5.01 -2.86
N PHE A 413 -15.41 -3.94 -3.35
CA PHE A 413 -15.62 -2.58 -2.87
C PHE A 413 -15.22 -1.56 -3.93
N ALA A 414 -16.04 -0.54 -4.13
CA ALA A 414 -15.71 0.61 -4.96
C ALA A 414 -16.00 1.90 -4.20
N GLU A 415 -15.09 2.86 -4.30
CA GLU A 415 -15.28 4.20 -3.76
C GLU A 415 -14.75 5.24 -4.75
N LYS A 416 -15.42 6.39 -4.79
CA LYS A 416 -14.98 7.54 -5.57
C LYS A 416 -14.52 8.65 -4.63
N PHE A 417 -13.48 9.38 -5.02
CA PHE A 417 -13.00 10.54 -4.29
C PHE A 417 -12.52 11.60 -5.27
N ASN A 418 -12.63 12.85 -4.85
CA ASN A 418 -12.15 13.98 -5.63
C ASN A 418 -10.84 14.55 -5.07
N ASP A 419 -10.41 14.05 -3.91
CA ASP A 419 -9.28 14.60 -3.17
C ASP A 419 -8.65 13.53 -2.27
N VAL A 420 -7.33 13.55 -2.17
CA VAL A 420 -6.53 12.71 -1.27
C VAL A 420 -7.01 12.83 0.17
N PHE A 421 -7.49 14.02 0.58
CA PHE A 421 -7.99 14.27 1.94
C PHE A 421 -9.28 13.52 2.29
N GLU A 422 -9.96 12.90 1.32
CA GLU A 422 -11.17 12.08 1.57
C GLU A 422 -10.84 10.64 1.97
N LEU A 423 -9.67 10.12 1.56
CA LEU A 423 -9.28 8.73 1.78
C LEU A 423 -9.35 8.28 3.25
N PRO A 424 -8.92 9.06 4.26
CA PRO A 424 -8.98 8.63 5.66
C PRO A 424 -10.39 8.39 6.16
N LYS A 425 -11.39 9.11 5.65
CA LYS A 425 -12.79 8.91 6.04
C LYS A 425 -13.32 7.55 5.58
N LYS A 426 -12.66 6.96 4.58
CA LYS A 426 -13.02 5.72 3.90
C LYS A 426 -12.08 4.56 4.20
N ILE A 427 -10.97 4.82 4.89
CA ILE A 427 -9.94 3.80 5.16
C ILE A 427 -10.48 2.64 6.01
N THR A 428 -11.41 2.93 6.92
CA THR A 428 -12.10 1.93 7.73
C THR A 428 -12.95 1.00 6.86
N ASP A 429 -13.73 1.56 5.94
CA ASP A 429 -14.55 0.79 5.01
C ASP A 429 -13.69 -0.05 4.06
N LEU A 430 -12.61 0.55 3.55
CA LEU A 430 -11.59 -0.12 2.75
C LEU A 430 -10.99 -1.32 3.49
N TYR A 431 -10.59 -1.13 4.74
CA TYR A 431 -10.04 -2.19 5.57
C TYR A 431 -11.06 -3.31 5.85
N LEU A 432 -12.32 -2.96 6.10
CA LEU A 432 -13.38 -3.95 6.30
C LEU A 432 -13.65 -4.73 5.02
N ALA A 433 -13.63 -4.09 3.85
CA ALA A 433 -13.76 -4.75 2.56
C ALA A 433 -12.63 -5.76 2.32
N MET A 434 -11.39 -5.40 2.67
CA MET A 434 -10.25 -6.34 2.61
C MET A 434 -10.50 -7.59 3.47
N ARG A 435 -11.25 -7.49 4.58
CA ARG A 435 -11.51 -8.62 5.49
C ARG A 435 -12.56 -9.63 5.01
N LYS A 436 -13.59 -9.20 4.28
CA LYS A 436 -14.81 -9.99 3.95
C LYS A 436 -14.60 -11.28 3.17
#